data_AF-A0A2D0LDB4-F1
#
_entry.id   AF-A0A2D0LDB4-F1
#
_cell.length_a   1.000
_cell.length_b   1.000
_cell.length_c   1.000
_cell.angle_alpha   90.00
_cell.angle_beta   90.00
_cell.angle_gamma   90.00
#
_symmetry.space_group_name_H-M   'P 1'
#
loop_
_entity.id
_entity.type
_entity.pdbx_description
1 polymer ?
#
loop_
_entity_poly.entity_id
_entity_poly.type
_entity_poly.pdbx_seq_one_letter_code
_entity_poly.pdbx_strand_id
1 'polypeptide(L)'
;MNLNRHVYATVPFFQAAIELLLKTDTMLTIPLHIAADFAQHHDLKIKYLPIDIKAQQYYLLWHEKYYQDPAHRWFRDICFPLIKAHLDRTIKLGMKLIHTHK
;
A
#
# COMPACT_ATOMS: atom_id res chain seq x y z
N MET A 1 -18.43 -9.00 17.34
CA MET A 1 -17.33 -9.98 17.17
C MET A 1 -16.19 -9.53 18.08
N ASN A 2 -15.68 -10.40 18.96
CA ASN A 2 -14.55 -10.07 19.82
C ASN A 2 -13.25 -10.39 19.05
N LEU A 3 -12.76 -9.42 18.28
CA LEU A 3 -11.56 -9.59 17.45
C LEU A 3 -10.31 -9.37 18.32
N ASN A 4 -9.47 -10.40 18.41
CA ASN A 4 -8.19 -10.35 19.12
C ASN A 4 -7.05 -10.62 18.14
N ARG A 5 -5.96 -9.86 18.28
CA ARG A 5 -4.73 -10.04 17.48
C ARG A 5 -3.58 -10.42 18.41
N HIS A 6 -2.90 -11.53 18.12
CA HIS A 6 -1.62 -11.86 18.73
C HIS A 6 -0.49 -11.22 17.93
N VAL A 7 0.32 -10.38 18.56
CA VAL A 7 1.42 -9.67 17.88
C VAL A 7 2.68 -10.52 17.97
N TYR A 8 3.07 -11.16 16.87
CA TYR A 8 4.28 -11.97 16.79
C TYR A 8 5.57 -11.12 16.80
N ALA A 9 5.58 -10.03 16.03
CA ALA A 9 6.71 -9.11 15.96
C ALA A 9 6.25 -7.69 15.60
N THR A 10 7.05 -6.69 15.99
CA THR A 10 6.92 -5.29 15.56
C THR A 10 8.19 -4.90 14.84
N VAL A 11 8.06 -4.45 13.59
CA VAL A 11 9.19 -4.06 12.73
C VAL A 11 8.94 -2.66 12.15
N PRO A 12 10.00 -1.92 11.82
CA PRO A 12 9.86 -0.51 11.43
C PRO A 12 9.37 -0.28 9.98
N PHE A 13 9.51 -1.25 9.07
CA PHE A 13 9.22 -1.07 7.64
C PHE A 13 8.53 -2.30 7.02
N PHE A 14 7.76 -2.10 5.95
CA PHE A 14 7.06 -3.18 5.25
C PHE A 14 7.99 -4.26 4.71
N GLN A 15 9.16 -3.89 4.18
CA GLN A 15 10.14 -4.87 3.66
C GLN A 15 10.52 -5.91 4.73
N ALA A 16 10.82 -5.47 5.95
CA ALA A 16 11.17 -6.36 7.05
C ALA A 16 9.98 -7.26 7.45
N ALA A 17 8.76 -6.72 7.42
CA ALA A 17 7.55 -7.50 7.71
C ALA A 17 7.29 -8.57 6.65
N ILE A 18 7.50 -8.25 5.37
CA ILE A 18 7.36 -9.20 4.26
C ILE A 18 8.41 -10.30 4.34
N GLU A 19 9.67 -9.95 4.59
CA GLU A 19 10.75 -10.94 4.80
C GLU A 19 10.43 -11.93 5.94
N LEU A 20 9.79 -11.45 7.01
CA LEU A 20 9.34 -12.30 8.11
C LEU A 20 8.14 -13.16 7.70
N LEU A 21 7.16 -12.56 7.01
CA LEU A 21 5.97 -13.25 6.51
C LEU A 21 6.33 -14.42 5.57
N LEU A 22 7.37 -14.28 4.76
CA LEU A 22 7.84 -15.34 3.85
C LEU A 22 8.51 -16.52 4.56
N LYS A 23 8.89 -16.35 5.83
CA LYS A 23 9.65 -17.34 6.62
C LYS A 23 8.85 -17.89 7.80
N THR A 24 7.62 -17.43 8.01
CA THR A 24 6.81 -17.75 9.19
C THR A 24 5.34 -17.94 8.81
N ASP A 25 4.60 -18.66 9.65
CA ASP A 25 3.14 -18.76 9.52
C ASP A 25 2.47 -17.58 10.23
N THR A 26 2.59 -16.40 9.64
CA THR A 26 2.03 -15.16 10.16
C THR A 26 1.16 -14.46 9.12
N MET A 27 0.51 -13.36 9.52
CA MET A 27 -0.25 -12.51 8.60
C MET A 27 0.10 -11.04 8.82
N LEU A 28 -0.01 -10.27 7.74
CA LEU A 28 0.31 -8.85 7.73
C LEU A 28 -0.88 -8.05 7.19
N THR A 29 -1.32 -7.04 7.94
CA THR A 29 -2.33 -6.06 7.50
C THR A 29 -1.63 -4.79 7.02
N ILE A 30 -1.71 -4.49 5.73
CA ILE A 30 -1.08 -3.34 5.07
C ILE A 30 -1.97 -2.77 3.96
N PRO A 31 -1.70 -1.55 3.46
CA PRO A 31 -2.41 -1.01 2.32
C PRO A 31 -2.35 -1.92 1.09
N LEU A 32 -3.49 -2.08 0.41
CA LEU A 32 -3.65 -3.03 -0.71
C LEU A 32 -2.63 -2.83 -1.83
N HIS A 33 -2.37 -1.57 -2.20
CA HIS A 33 -1.43 -1.25 -3.28
C HIS A 33 0.01 -1.70 -2.97
N ILE A 34 0.42 -1.68 -1.69
CA ILE A 34 1.73 -2.17 -1.25
C ILE A 34 1.76 -3.70 -1.29
N ALA A 35 0.71 -4.35 -0.76
CA ALA A 35 0.59 -5.80 -0.81
C ALA A 35 0.62 -6.32 -2.26
N ALA A 36 -0.03 -5.60 -3.19
CA ALA A 36 -0.06 -5.94 -4.60
C ALA A 36 1.35 -5.94 -5.22
N ASP A 37 2.16 -4.91 -4.96
CA ASP A 37 3.53 -4.81 -5.49
C ASP A 37 4.44 -5.94 -4.97
N PHE A 38 4.34 -6.28 -3.69
CA PHE A 38 5.10 -7.41 -3.12
C PHE A 38 4.65 -8.75 -3.68
N ALA A 39 3.35 -8.97 -3.85
CA ALA A 39 2.79 -10.21 -4.40
C ALA A 39 3.18 -10.45 -5.88
N GLN A 40 3.70 -9.44 -6.59
CA GLN A 40 4.26 -9.66 -7.92
C GLN A 40 5.61 -10.40 -7.90
N HIS A 41 6.36 -10.26 -6.81
CA HIS A 41 7.75 -10.71 -6.69
C HIS A 41 7.91 -11.87 -5.70
N HIS A 42 6.89 -12.12 -4.89
CA HIS A 42 6.89 -13.14 -3.86
C HIS A 42 5.58 -13.93 -3.88
N ASP A 43 5.63 -15.20 -3.46
CA ASP A 43 4.45 -16.05 -3.35
C ASP A 43 3.59 -15.67 -2.13
N LEU A 44 2.87 -14.55 -2.27
CA LEU A 44 2.01 -13.98 -1.24
C LEU A 44 0.56 -13.98 -1.71
N LYS A 45 -0.35 -14.33 -0.79
CA LYS A 45 -1.79 -14.29 -1.03
C LYS A 45 -2.42 -13.11 -0.31
N ILE A 46 -3.25 -12.36 -1.05
CA ILE A 46 -3.99 -11.22 -0.51
C ILE A 46 -5.42 -11.67 -0.18
N LYS A 47 -5.93 -11.28 0.99
CA LYS A 47 -7.29 -11.58 1.46
C LYS A 47 -8.01 -10.30 1.91
N TYR A 48 -9.34 -10.32 1.89
CA TYR A 48 -10.14 -9.24 2.45
C TYR A 48 -9.94 -9.13 3.96
N LEU A 49 -9.99 -7.90 4.46
CA LEU A 49 -10.05 -7.67 5.90
C LEU A 49 -11.40 -8.17 6.44
N PRO A 50 -11.43 -8.75 7.65
CA PRO A 50 -12.67 -9.20 8.29
C PRO A 50 -13.50 -8.04 8.87
N ILE A 51 -13.06 -6.79 8.66
CA ILE A 51 -13.68 -5.57 9.17
C ILE A 51 -13.63 -4.48 8.11
N ASP A 52 -14.65 -3.61 8.14
CA ASP A 52 -14.65 -2.40 7.33
C ASP A 52 -13.72 -1.35 7.94
N ILE A 53 -12.88 -0.77 7.09
CA ILE A 53 -12.01 0.36 7.44
C ILE A 53 -12.17 1.47 6.42
N LYS A 54 -11.92 2.71 6.83
CA LYS A 54 -11.86 3.84 5.89
C LYS A 54 -10.65 3.68 4.98
N ALA A 55 -10.85 3.95 3.69
CA ALA A 55 -9.76 3.95 2.72
C ALA A 55 -8.72 5.03 3.08
N GLN A 56 -7.44 4.68 2.92
CA GLN A 56 -6.34 5.60 3.14
C GLN A 56 -6.28 6.63 2.01
N GLN A 57 -6.09 7.90 2.36
CA GLN A 57 -5.97 9.01 1.42
C GLN A 57 -4.49 9.38 1.24
N TYR A 58 -4.10 9.66 0.00
CA TYR A 58 -2.75 10.06 -0.37
C TYR A 58 -2.77 11.47 -0.93
N TYR A 59 -1.81 12.28 -0.49
CA TYR A 59 -1.72 13.70 -0.84
C TYR A 59 -0.32 14.03 -1.33
N LEU A 60 -0.24 14.84 -2.39
CA LEU A 60 0.98 15.54 -2.74
C LEU A 60 0.97 16.87 -1.98
N LEU A 61 1.90 17.05 -1.06
CA LEU A 61 1.98 18.23 -0.20
C LEU A 61 3.18 19.09 -0.60
N TRP A 62 3.02 20.41 -0.50
CA TRP A 62 4.09 21.37 -0.68
C TRP A 62 3.85 22.58 0.23
N HIS A 63 4.93 23.30 0.52
CA HIS A 63 4.83 24.52 1.31
C HIS A 63 4.20 25.64 0.48
N GLU A 64 3.26 26.40 1.06
CA GLU A 64 2.49 27.46 0.39
C GLU A 64 3.38 28.50 -0.31
N LYS A 65 4.51 28.86 0.31
CA LYS A 65 5.57 29.71 -0.27
C LYS A 65 5.93 29.35 -1.73
N TYR A 66 5.86 28.08 -2.12
CA TYR A 66 6.22 27.60 -3.45
C TYR A 66 4.99 27.25 -4.33
N TYR A 67 3.80 27.75 -3.97
CA TYR A 67 2.59 27.52 -4.75
C TYR A 67 2.69 28.11 -6.16
N GLN A 68 3.22 29.34 -6.26
CA GLN A 68 3.37 30.07 -7.52
C GLN A 68 4.76 29.90 -8.16
N ASP A 69 5.70 29.21 -7.50
CA ASP A 69 7.03 28.97 -8.06
C ASP A 69 6.94 28.11 -9.34
N PRO A 70 7.46 28.55 -10.48
CA PRO A 70 7.34 27.84 -11.75
C PRO A 70 8.01 26.46 -11.77
N ALA A 71 9.17 26.31 -11.13
CA ALA A 71 9.91 25.05 -11.11
C ALA A 71 9.19 24.01 -10.23
N HIS A 72 8.69 24.43 -9.07
CA HIS A 72 7.87 23.59 -8.22
C HIS A 72 6.54 23.22 -8.89
N ARG A 73 5.89 24.15 -9.60
CA ARG A 73 4.66 23.84 -10.35
C ARG A 73 4.92 22.82 -11.45
N TRP A 74 5.92 23.06 -12.30
CA TRP A 74 6.33 22.12 -13.35
C TRP A 74 6.60 20.72 -12.79
N PHE A 75 7.32 20.62 -11.68
CA PHE A 75 7.63 19.34 -11.06
C PHE A 75 6.37 18.64 -10.52
N ARG A 76 5.46 19.36 -9.84
CA ARG A 76 4.19 18.80 -9.36
C ARG A 76 3.30 18.32 -10.51
N ASP A 77 3.27 19.06 -11.61
CA ASP A 77 2.48 18.71 -12.80
C ASP A 77 3.00 17.42 -13.46
N ILE A 78 4.30 17.10 -13.31
CA ILE A 78 4.87 15.81 -13.73
C ILE A 78 4.61 14.72 -12.69
N CYS A 79 4.91 14.98 -11.42
CA CYS A 79 4.84 13.98 -10.36
C CYS A 79 3.42 13.48 -10.11
N PHE A 80 2.44 14.38 -10.05
CA PHE A 80 1.07 14.04 -9.68
C PHE A 80 0.45 12.96 -10.58
N PRO A 81 0.42 13.10 -11.92
CA PRO A 81 -0.17 12.07 -12.78
C PRO A 81 0.59 10.74 -12.71
N LEU A 82 1.91 10.76 -12.59
CA LEU A 82 2.72 9.53 -12.49
C LEU A 82 2.45 8.77 -11.18
N ILE A 83 2.46 9.48 -10.05
CA ILE A 83 2.18 8.89 -8.73
C ILE A 83 0.74 8.38 -8.68
N LYS A 84 -0.22 9.18 -9.16
CA LYS A 84 -1.62 8.77 -9.21
C LYS A 84 -1.83 7.53 -10.08
N ALA A 85 -1.25 7.51 -11.28
CA ALA A 85 -1.37 6.37 -12.19
C ALA A 85 -0.75 5.10 -11.59
N HIS A 86 0.39 5.22 -10.91
CA HIS A 86 0.99 4.11 -10.19
C HIS A 86 0.04 3.59 -9.10
N LEU A 87 -0.49 4.46 -8.24
CA LEU A 87 -1.42 4.08 -7.17
C LEU A 87 -2.69 3.40 -7.72
N ASP A 88 -3.31 3.97 -8.75
CA ASP A 88 -4.53 3.41 -9.36
C ASP A 88 -4.25 2.00 -9.95
N ARG A 89 -3.10 1.84 -10.61
CA ARG A 89 -2.68 0.57 -11.20
C ARG A 89 -2.47 -0.52 -10.14
N THR A 90 -1.78 -0.19 -9.06
CA THR A 90 -1.43 -1.16 -8.00
C THR A 90 -2.62 -1.51 -7.12
N ILE A 91 -3.56 -0.57 -6.88
CA ILE A 91 -4.87 -0.87 -6.30
C ILE A 91 -5.65 -1.85 -7.18
N LYS A 92 -5.74 -1.58 -8.50
CA LYS A 92 -6.46 -2.45 -9.44
C LYS A 92 -5.84 -3.85 -9.50
N LEU A 93 -4.52 -3.94 -9.46
CA LEU A 93 -3.79 -5.21 -9.35
C LEU A 93 -4.16 -5.95 -8.06
N GLY A 94 -4.09 -5.28 -6.91
CA GLY A 94 -4.43 -5.88 -5.63
C GLY A 94 -5.86 -6.43 -5.60
N MET A 95 -6.82 -5.67 -6.14
CA MET A 95 -8.20 -6.14 -6.28
C MET A 95 -8.28 -7.39 -7.16
N LYS A 96 -7.55 -7.46 -8.29
CA LYS A 96 -7.50 -8.67 -9.13
C LYS A 96 -6.92 -9.87 -8.37
N LEU A 97 -5.83 -9.68 -7.65
CA LEU A 97 -5.14 -10.74 -6.90
C LEU A 97 -6.00 -11.33 -5.79
N ILE A 98 -6.81 -10.50 -5.12
CA ILE A 98 -7.78 -10.97 -4.12
C ILE A 98 -8.80 -11.96 -4.72
N HIS A 99 -9.22 -11.74 -5.98
CA HIS A 99 -10.24 -12.56 -6.64
C HIS A 99 -9.70 -13.82 -7.32
N THR A 100 -8.39 -13.94 -7.53
CA THR A 100 -7.78 -14.99 -8.37
C THR A 100 -7.61 -16.32 -7.63
N HIS A 101 -7.78 -16.35 -6.30
CA HIS A 101 -7.59 -17.53 -5.46
C HIS A 101 -8.83 -17.88 -4.62
N LYS A 102 -10.01 -17.91 -5.28
CA LYS A 102 -11.18 -18.62 -4.75
C LYS A 102 -10.99 -20.13 -4.87
#